data_AF-A0A653BH44-F1
#
_entry.id   AF-A0A653BH44-F1
#
_cell.length_a   1.000
_cell.length_b   1.000
_cell.length_c   1.000
_cell.angle_alpha   90.00
_cell.angle_beta   90.00
_cell.angle_gamma   90.00
#
_symmetry.space_group_name_H-M   'P 1'
#
loop_
_entity.id
_entity.type
_entity.pdbx_description
1 polymer ?
#
loop_
_entity_poly.entity_id
_entity_poly.type
_entity_poly.pdbx_seq_one_letter_code
_entity_poly.pdbx_strand_id
1 'polypeptide(L)'
;MEFVHLDISSETVEASLECSFDHVFSFYTLHWVKRQRQAFQNIYKLLKPGGDALLTFLATNPIYDIHQIMAKNKKWKPYIKTDYIAPYHQKKHPEKQLENILKKTGFVKYMCRVENRTHQFHGYD
;
A
#
# COMPACT_ATOMS: atom_id res chain seq x y z
N MET A 1 12.63 14.41 16.28
CA MET A 1 11.53 13.61 15.71
C MET A 1 10.48 14.59 15.25
N GLU A 2 10.13 14.55 13.97
CA GLU A 2 9.19 15.47 13.34
C GLU A 2 7.96 14.69 12.89
N PHE A 3 6.79 15.32 12.96
CA PHE A 3 5.53 14.73 12.53
C PHE A 3 4.86 15.67 11.55
N VAL A 4 4.47 15.14 10.40
CA VAL A 4 3.78 15.89 9.35
C VAL A 4 2.55 15.10 8.94
N HIS A 5 1.43 15.81 8.77
CA HIS A 5 0.20 15.22 8.24
C HIS A 5 0.20 15.36 6.72
N LEU A 6 0.28 14.23 6.02
CA LEU A 6 0.37 14.19 4.56
C LEU A 6 -0.53 13.09 4.00
N ASP A 7 -1.07 13.31 2.81
CA ASP A 7 -1.61 12.26 1.96
C ASP A 7 -0.54 11.83 0.97
N ILE A 8 0.02 10.63 1.15
CA ILE A 8 1.06 10.12 0.24
C ILE A 8 0.58 10.02 -1.21
N SER A 9 -0.73 10.04 -1.46
CA SER A 9 -1.36 9.94 -2.77
C SER A 9 -1.81 11.26 -3.38
N SER A 10 -1.44 12.38 -2.76
CA SER A 10 -1.62 13.74 -3.28
C SER A 10 -0.88 13.94 -4.61
N GLU A 11 -1.32 14.92 -5.40
CA GLU A 11 -0.71 15.23 -6.71
C GLU A 11 0.71 15.80 -6.57
N THR A 12 0.98 16.49 -5.47
CA THR A 12 2.27 17.11 -5.15
C THR A 12 2.76 16.69 -3.77
N VAL A 13 4.08 16.65 -3.62
CA VAL A 13 4.76 16.53 -2.33
C VAL A 13 5.23 17.93 -1.94
N GLU A 14 5.26 18.24 -0.65
CA GLU A 14 5.83 19.50 -0.18
C GLU A 14 7.30 19.59 -0.59
N ALA A 15 7.69 20.73 -1.17
CA ALA A 15 9.04 20.90 -1.74
C ALA A 15 10.16 20.71 -0.70
N SER A 16 9.90 20.98 0.58
CA SER A 16 10.83 20.75 1.70
C SER A 16 11.12 19.26 1.96
N LEU A 17 10.25 18.36 1.50
CA LEU A 17 10.37 16.93 1.72
C LEU A 17 10.97 16.20 0.51
N GLU A 18 11.04 16.84 -0.66
CA GLU A 18 11.66 16.26 -1.84
C GLU A 18 13.16 16.04 -1.62
N CYS A 19 13.64 14.85 -1.97
CA CYS A 19 15.03 14.42 -1.78
C CYS A 19 15.55 14.58 -0.34
N SER A 20 14.69 14.45 0.67
CA SER A 20 15.07 14.66 2.08
C SER A 20 15.41 13.36 2.82
N PHE A 21 15.08 12.19 2.28
CA PHE A 21 15.20 10.92 2.98
C PHE A 21 16.16 9.95 2.30
N ASP A 22 17.05 9.34 3.07
CA ASP A 22 17.91 8.23 2.60
C ASP A 22 17.13 6.91 2.54
N HIS A 23 16.19 6.72 3.47
CA HIS A 23 15.39 5.50 3.61
C HIS A 23 13.93 5.83 3.90
N VAL A 24 13.00 5.16 3.22
CA VAL A 24 11.55 5.26 3.47
C VAL A 24 11.00 3.90 3.90
N PHE A 25 10.26 3.88 5.01
CA PHE A 25 9.64 2.67 5.54
C PHE A 25 8.12 2.81 5.56
N SER A 26 7.41 1.73 5.25
CA SER A 26 5.96 1.67 5.37
C SER A 26 5.51 0.26 5.71
N PHE A 27 4.73 0.14 6.79
CA PHE A 27 4.24 -1.14 7.27
C PHE A 27 2.72 -1.08 7.40
N TYR A 28 2.03 -1.92 6.62
CA TYR A 28 0.59 -2.13 6.66
C TYR A 28 -0.26 -0.86 6.49
N THR A 29 0.15 0.07 5.61
CA THR A 29 -0.68 1.26 5.29
C THR A 29 -0.98 1.43 3.81
N LEU A 30 -0.04 1.09 2.92
CA LEU A 30 -0.20 1.33 1.47
C LEU A 30 -1.36 0.56 0.83
N HIS A 31 -1.85 -0.51 1.44
CA HIS A 31 -2.98 -1.29 0.90
C HIS A 31 -4.31 -0.50 0.90
N TRP A 32 -4.43 0.57 1.70
CA TRP A 32 -5.61 1.45 1.64
C TRP A 32 -5.51 2.54 0.57
N VAL A 33 -4.31 2.82 0.07
CA VAL A 33 -4.09 3.88 -0.90
C VAL A 33 -4.60 3.46 -2.27
N LYS A 34 -5.54 4.21 -2.86
CA LYS A 34 -6.10 3.85 -4.17
C LYS A 34 -5.21 4.25 -5.33
N ARG A 35 -4.64 5.46 -5.27
CA ARG A 35 -3.77 6.02 -6.31
C ARG A 35 -2.34 5.49 -6.13
N GLN A 36 -2.15 4.17 -6.27
CA GLN A 36 -0.87 3.49 -6.06
C GLN A 36 0.27 4.12 -6.87
N ARG A 37 0.06 4.39 -8.16
CA ARG A 37 1.08 5.03 -9.01
C ARG A 37 1.54 6.38 -8.44
N GLN A 38 0.60 7.22 -8.02
CA GLN A 38 0.92 8.52 -7.42
C GLN A 38 1.68 8.36 -6.12
N ALA A 39 1.23 7.44 -5.25
CA ALA A 39 1.89 7.18 -3.98
C ALA A 39 3.35 6.73 -4.16
N PHE A 40 3.61 5.82 -5.10
CA PHE A 40 4.97 5.38 -5.40
C PHE A 40 5.81 6.48 -6.07
N GLN A 41 5.21 7.34 -6.89
CA GLN A 41 5.89 8.53 -7.43
C GLN A 41 6.30 9.49 -6.31
N ASN A 42 5.42 9.72 -5.33
CA ASN A 42 5.72 10.58 -4.20
C ASN A 42 6.79 9.95 -3.29
N ILE A 43 6.72 8.65 -2.99
CA ILE A 43 7.79 7.93 -2.28
C ILE A 43 9.13 8.10 -3.00
N TYR A 44 9.16 7.97 -4.32
CA TYR A 44 10.38 8.19 -5.10
C TYR A 44 10.92 9.61 -4.99
N LYS A 45 10.04 10.64 -5.04
CA LYS A 45 10.44 12.04 -4.87
C LYS A 45 10.98 12.35 -3.47
N LEU A 46 10.48 11.68 -2.44
CA LEU A 46 10.97 11.84 -1.07
C LEU A 46 12.41 11.34 -0.91
N LEU A 47 12.81 10.36 -1.72
CA LEU A 47 14.13 9.75 -1.63
C LEU A 47 15.21 10.63 -2.26
N LYS A 48 16.34 10.72 -1.56
CA LYS A 48 17.60 11.22 -2.12
C LYS A 48 18.07 10.34 -3.28
N PRO A 49 18.90 10.86 -4.19
CA PRO A 49 19.61 10.03 -5.16
C PRO A 49 20.36 8.89 -4.45
N GLY A 50 20.04 7.64 -4.80
CA GLY A 50 20.63 6.45 -4.18
C GLY A 50 19.93 5.95 -2.92
N GLY A 51 18.89 6.63 -2.43
CA GLY A 51 18.07 6.17 -1.32
C GLY A 51 17.21 4.95 -1.67
N ASP A 52 16.66 4.31 -0.64
CA ASP A 52 15.86 3.09 -0.78
C ASP A 52 14.56 3.09 0.04
N ALA A 53 13.72 2.10 -0.22
CA ALA A 53 12.48 1.93 0.52
C ALA A 53 12.23 0.47 0.88
N LEU A 54 11.75 0.25 2.11
CA LEU A 54 11.27 -1.04 2.59
C LEU A 54 9.79 -0.94 2.94
N LEU A 55 8.97 -1.65 2.17
CA LEU A 55 7.51 -1.52 2.19
C LEU A 55 6.87 -2.89 2.36
N THR A 56 5.95 -3.02 3.31
CA THR A 56 5.18 -4.25 3.55
C THR A 56 3.71 -3.89 3.71
N PHE A 57 2.82 -4.53 2.94
CA PHE A 57 1.38 -4.28 3.02
C PHE A 57 0.58 -5.45 2.44
N LEU A 58 -0.72 -5.47 2.72
CA LEU A 58 -1.62 -6.55 2.29
C LEU A 58 -1.92 -6.42 0.79
N ALA A 59 -1.45 -7.38 -0.01
CA ALA A 59 -1.87 -7.50 -1.41
C ALA A 59 -3.31 -8.04 -1.50
N THR A 60 -3.61 -9.09 -0.73
CA THR A 60 -4.91 -9.73 -0.62
C THR A 60 -5.17 -10.14 0.82
N ASN A 61 -6.44 -10.21 1.21
CA ASN A 61 -6.87 -10.69 2.51
C ASN A 61 -8.33 -11.19 2.41
N PRO A 62 -8.68 -12.36 2.99
CA PRO A 62 -10.06 -12.87 2.97
C PRO A 62 -11.12 -11.89 3.47
N ILE A 63 -10.74 -10.96 4.36
CA ILE A 63 -11.65 -9.94 4.88
C ILE A 63 -12.24 -9.07 3.76
N TYR A 64 -11.50 -8.85 2.67
CA TYR A 64 -11.96 -8.06 1.54
C TYR A 64 -13.10 -8.76 0.79
N ASP A 65 -13.08 -10.09 0.65
CA ASP A 65 -14.18 -10.85 0.06
C ASP A 65 -15.44 -10.80 0.94
N ILE A 66 -15.25 -10.93 2.27
CA ILE A 66 -16.33 -10.77 3.24
C ILE A 66 -16.97 -9.39 3.11
N HIS A 67 -16.17 -8.32 2.99
CA HIS A 67 -16.68 -6.97 2.79
C HIS A 67 -17.52 -6.88 1.50
N GLN A 68 -17.06 -7.46 0.39
CA GLN A 68 -17.83 -7.46 -0.87
C GLN A 68 -19.16 -8.20 -0.76
N ILE A 69 -19.20 -9.32 -0.04
CA ILE A 69 -20.43 -10.10 0.21
C ILE A 69 -21.38 -9.29 1.10
N MET A 70 -20.88 -8.75 2.21
CA MET A 70 -21.68 -8.00 3.17
C MET A 70 -22.24 -6.72 2.59
N ALA A 71 -21.51 -6.04 1.69
CA ALA A 71 -21.99 -4.88 0.95
C ALA A 71 -23.21 -5.18 0.05
N LYS A 72 -23.42 -6.44 -0.34
CA LYS A 72 -24.60 -6.89 -1.13
C LYS A 72 -25.77 -7.31 -0.25
N ASN A 73 -25.54 -7.53 1.04
CA ASN A 73 -26.60 -7.94 1.98
C ASN A 73 -27.46 -6.74 2.38
N LYS A 74 -28.79 -6.85 2.24
CA LYS A 74 -29.73 -5.74 2.55
C LYS A 74 -29.58 -5.20 3.98
N LYS A 75 -29.33 -6.06 4.96
CA LYS A 75 -29.17 -5.68 6.37
C LYS A 75 -27.86 -4.92 6.60
N TRP A 76 -26.76 -5.35 5.98
CA TRP A 76 -25.42 -4.87 6.28
C TRP A 76 -24.90 -3.79 5.32
N LYS A 77 -25.46 -3.70 4.11
CA LYS A 77 -25.08 -2.73 3.08
C LYS A 77 -24.90 -1.29 3.60
N PRO A 78 -25.75 -0.74 4.48
CA PRO A 78 -25.57 0.63 4.97
C PRO A 78 -24.30 0.84 5.82
N TYR A 79 -23.74 -0.23 6.37
CA TYR A 79 -22.61 -0.17 7.31
C TYR A 79 -21.27 -0.56 6.68
N ILE A 80 -21.27 -1.14 5.48
CA ILE A 80 -20.06 -1.65 4.84
C ILE A 80 -19.56 -0.68 3.79
N LYS A 81 -18.31 -0.25 3.95
CA LYS A 81 -17.57 0.52 2.95
C LYS A 81 -16.62 -0.39 2.19
N THR A 82 -16.75 -0.44 0.87
CA THR A 82 -15.85 -1.23 0.00
C THR A 82 -14.56 -0.48 -0.36
N ASP A 83 -14.46 0.80 0.01
CA ASP A 83 -13.29 1.64 -0.25
C ASP A 83 -12.04 1.18 0.49
N TYR A 84 -12.12 0.24 1.42
CA TYR A 84 -10.94 -0.30 2.11
C TYR A 84 -10.35 -1.56 1.46
N ILE A 85 -10.97 -2.05 0.37
CA ILE A 85 -10.46 -3.22 -0.36
C ILE A 85 -9.16 -2.87 -1.06
N ALA A 86 -8.09 -3.64 -0.81
CA ALA A 86 -6.79 -3.35 -1.41
C ALA A 86 -6.86 -3.35 -2.95
N PRO A 87 -6.20 -2.41 -3.65
CA PRO A 87 -6.18 -2.37 -5.13
C PRO A 87 -5.67 -3.67 -5.77
N TYR A 88 -4.86 -4.42 -5.03
CA TYR A 88 -4.23 -5.65 -5.44
C TYR A 88 -5.07 -6.92 -5.18
N HIS A 89 -6.19 -6.82 -4.43
CA HIS A 89 -6.90 -7.98 -3.87
C HIS A 89 -7.30 -9.05 -4.91
N GLN A 90 -7.79 -8.60 -6.06
CA GLN A 90 -8.26 -9.49 -7.13
C GLN A 90 -7.23 -9.70 -8.25
N LYS A 91 -5.97 -9.32 -8.01
CA LYS A 91 -4.92 -9.43 -9.02
C LYS A 91 -4.21 -10.76 -8.86
N LYS A 92 -4.06 -11.52 -9.96
CA LYS A 92 -3.37 -12.82 -9.97
C LYS A 92 -1.88 -12.71 -9.65
N HIS A 93 -1.25 -11.61 -10.06
CA HIS A 93 0.19 -11.35 -9.90
C HIS A 93 0.40 -9.92 -9.37
N PRO A 94 0.03 -9.62 -8.11
CA PRO A 94 0.13 -8.28 -7.56
C PRO A 94 1.58 -7.79 -7.47
N GLU A 95 2.55 -8.68 -7.27
CA GLU A 95 3.99 -8.40 -7.33
C GLU A 95 4.39 -7.81 -8.67
N LYS A 96 3.97 -8.42 -9.79
CA LYS A 96 4.30 -7.93 -11.14
C LYS A 96 3.67 -6.58 -11.44
N GLN A 97 2.47 -6.32 -10.90
CA GLN A 97 1.84 -5.01 -11.04
C GLN A 97 2.62 -3.94 -10.27
N LEU A 98 3.07 -4.26 -9.06
CA LEU A 98 3.90 -3.36 -8.28
C LEU A 98 5.26 -3.13 -8.95
N GLU A 99 5.94 -4.17 -9.44
CA GLU A 99 7.19 -4.05 -10.21
C GLU A 99 7.04 -3.12 -11.41
N ASN A 100 5.93 -3.22 -12.15
CA ASN A 100 5.66 -2.33 -13.26
C ASN A 100 5.46 -0.87 -12.82
N ILE A 101 4.84 -0.64 -11.66
CA ILE A 101 4.73 0.71 -11.07
C ILE A 101 6.12 1.23 -10.71
N LEU A 102 6.90 0.45 -9.96
CA LEU A 102 8.26 0.83 -9.53
C LEU A 102 9.15 1.17 -10.73
N LYS A 103 9.15 0.31 -11.74
CA LYS A 103 9.90 0.51 -12.99
C LYS A 103 9.48 1.80 -13.71
N LYS A 104 8.17 2.06 -13.84
CA LYS A 104 7.65 3.27 -14.50
C LYS A 104 7.89 4.54 -13.70
N THR A 105 8.02 4.43 -12.38
CA THR A 105 8.31 5.55 -11.49
C THR A 105 9.77 5.99 -11.58
N GLY A 106 10.70 5.06 -11.80
CA GLY A 106 12.13 5.35 -11.89
C GLY A 106 13.02 4.52 -10.96
N PHE A 107 12.43 3.61 -10.16
CA PHE A 107 13.22 2.70 -9.34
C PHE A 107 13.99 1.72 -10.24
N VAL A 108 15.30 1.63 -10.02
CA VAL A 108 16.22 0.83 -10.85
C VAL A 108 16.48 -0.57 -10.30
N LYS A 109 16.33 -0.75 -8.97
CA LYS A 109 16.47 -2.03 -8.28
C LYS A 109 15.29 -2.21 -7.35
N TYR A 110 14.62 -3.35 -7.45
CA TYR A 110 13.46 -3.66 -6.63
C TYR A 110 13.30 -5.17 -6.49
N MET A 111 12.66 -5.57 -5.39
CA MET A 111 12.28 -6.95 -5.13
C MET A 111 10.86 -6.96 -4.58
N CYS A 112 9.93 -7.47 -5.37
CA CYS A 112 8.53 -7.60 -4.97
C CYS A 112 8.22 -9.06 -4.70
N ARG A 113 7.77 -9.39 -3.49
CA ARG A 113 7.42 -10.75 -3.10
C ARG A 113 6.02 -10.77 -2.50
N VAL A 114 5.25 -11.78 -2.87
CA VAL A 114 3.99 -12.11 -2.19
C VAL A 114 4.28 -13.25 -1.25
N GLU A 115 3.98 -13.03 0.03
CA GLU A 115 4.12 -14.06 1.06
C GLU A 115 2.74 -14.37 1.62
N ASN A 116 2.37 -15.65 1.55
CA ASN A 116 1.15 -16.13 2.21
C ASN A 116 1.47 -16.33 3.68
N ARG A 117 0.89 -15.50 4.54
CA ARG A 117 1.04 -15.58 5.99
C ARG A 117 -0.29 -15.98 6.61
N THR A 118 -0.25 -17.04 7.41
CA THR A 118 -1.36 -17.44 8.27
C THR A 118 -0.94 -17.17 9.71
N HIS A 119 -1.82 -16.51 10.47
CA HIS A 119 -1.61 -16.26 11.88
C HIS A 119 -2.53 -17.19 12.67
N GLN A 120 -1.96 -18.09 13.43
CA GLN A 120 -2.69 -18.90 14.41
C GLN A 120 -2.63 -18.18 15.75
N PHE A 121 -3.77 -17.70 16.20
CA PHE A 121 -3.91 -17.18 17.56
C PHE A 121 -4.28 -18.36 18.44
N HIS A 122 -3.36 -18.76 19.31
CA HIS A 122 -3.66 -19.74 20.34
C HIS A 122 -4.52 -19.04 21.39
N GLY A 123 -5.64 -19.66 21.77
CA GLY A 123 -6.44 -19.18 22.89
C GLY A 123 -5.58 -19.14 24.15
N TYR A 124 -5.79 -18.14 24.99
CA TYR A 124 -5.34 -18.24 26.37
C TYR A 124 -6.34 -19.16 27.07
N ASP A 125 -5.89 -20.36 27.44
CA ASP A 125 -6.62 -21.28 28.33
C ASP A 125 -6.85 -20.64 29.71
#